data_AF-A0A7C2CFQ2-F1
#
_entry.id   AF-A0A7C2CFQ2-F1
#
_cell.length_a   1.000
_cell.length_b   1.000
_cell.length_c   1.000
_cell.angle_alpha   90.00
_cell.angle_beta   90.00
_cell.angle_gamma   90.00
#
_symmetry.space_group_name_H-M   'P 1'
#
loop_
_entity.id
_entity.type
_entity.pdbx_description
1 polymer ?
#
loop_
_entity_poly.entity_id
_entity_poly.type
_entity_poly.pdbx_seq_one_letter_code
_entity_poly.pdbx_strand_id
1 'polypeptide(L)'
;MAGKRKISGIIIYGLAGLSLISFLLARFLPWKPEELKTMLSAATEMQAAINFIRSYREEKGLPFDLKTDPNQTGLIGLKWSALTTTLGQLEAKRTTTNPDFAGLIVYLLRQAGVERGQAVAIGASSSFPALIIASLAACKALEITPIYIVSLGASQWGANDPRFTWLDIQDCLEKARWLPELPVALSLGGARDKGTGLEPEAKEMLLRKISQKGLKLIHEPDLEKNVAFRLNLYETGARGKRIGAFINIGGGWANMGESEEILRFPPGLNIIDRTAAPFQGVVWEMGRRRIPVIHLLYIKGLAEKYGLPWDPEPLPQPGQSEFYRLARASARHFKLLAITYLLIASLSLLFFPKKMVPSYKKKWCHPTYSLFFHINR
;
A
#
# COMPACT_ATOMS: atom_id res chain seq x y z
N MET A 1 -11.68 22.04 -58.09
CA MET A 1 -12.60 22.39 -56.99
C MET A 1 -12.42 21.37 -55.86
N ALA A 2 -11.83 21.78 -54.73
CA ALA A 2 -11.72 20.93 -53.56
C ALA A 2 -13.11 20.80 -52.90
N GLY A 3 -13.74 19.63 -53.03
CA GLY A 3 -15.02 19.34 -52.39
C GLY A 3 -14.85 19.34 -50.87
N LYS A 4 -15.55 20.24 -50.16
CA LYS A 4 -15.58 20.25 -48.70
C LYS A 4 -16.26 18.97 -48.21
N ARG A 5 -15.54 18.13 -47.45
CA ARG A 5 -16.12 16.98 -46.74
C ARG A 5 -17.09 17.50 -45.68
N LYS A 6 -18.37 17.14 -45.76
CA LYS A 6 -19.36 17.40 -44.69
C LYS A 6 -19.49 16.13 -43.84
N ILE A 7 -19.11 16.22 -42.58
CA ILE A 7 -19.26 15.13 -41.61
C ILE A 7 -20.73 15.06 -41.18
N SER A 8 -21.35 13.88 -41.20
CA SER A 8 -22.73 13.69 -40.74
C SER A 8 -22.80 13.90 -39.21
N GLY A 9 -23.78 14.67 -38.74
CA GLY A 9 -23.99 14.90 -37.30
C GLY A 9 -24.12 13.60 -36.51
N ILE A 10 -24.75 12.56 -37.08
CA ILE A 10 -24.91 11.23 -36.47
C ILE A 10 -23.56 10.57 -36.16
N ILE A 11 -22.56 10.77 -37.02
CA ILE A 11 -21.21 10.21 -36.83
C ILE A 11 -20.48 10.98 -35.73
N ILE A 12 -20.64 12.30 -35.67
CA ILE A 12 -20.08 13.12 -34.60
C ILE A 12 -20.67 12.71 -33.26
N TYR A 13 -21.99 12.54 -33.18
CA TYR A 13 -22.66 12.07 -31.96
C TYR A 13 -22.25 10.63 -31.59
N GLY A 14 -22.08 9.75 -32.57
CA GLY A 14 -21.59 8.39 -32.36
C GLY A 14 -20.16 8.34 -31.81
N LEU A 15 -19.24 9.13 -32.39
CA LEU A 15 -17.86 9.26 -31.92
C LEU A 15 -17.80 9.93 -30.55
N ALA A 16 -18.63 10.92 -30.28
CA ALA A 16 -18.72 11.56 -28.97
C ALA A 16 -19.23 10.60 -27.90
N GLY A 17 -20.27 9.82 -28.20
CA GLY A 17 -20.79 8.77 -27.30
C GLY A 17 -19.77 7.68 -27.03
N LEU A 18 -19.08 7.21 -28.08
CA LEU A 18 -18.00 6.23 -27.95
C LEU A 18 -16.82 6.79 -27.12
N SER A 19 -16.42 8.03 -27.37
CA SER A 19 -15.37 8.72 -26.60
C SER A 19 -15.75 8.83 -25.12
N LEU A 20 -17.01 9.15 -24.83
CA LEU A 20 -17.53 9.25 -23.47
C LEU A 20 -17.51 7.87 -22.79
N ILE A 21 -17.96 6.81 -23.45
CA ILE A 21 -17.90 5.44 -22.92
C ILE A 21 -16.46 5.02 -22.66
N SER A 22 -15.55 5.26 -23.60
CA SER A 22 -14.12 4.97 -23.43
C SER A 22 -13.49 5.79 -22.31
N PHE A 23 -13.87 7.06 -22.14
CA PHE A 23 -13.43 7.90 -21.02
C PHE A 23 -13.95 7.39 -19.68
N LEU A 24 -15.22 7.02 -19.60
CA LEU A 24 -15.82 6.44 -18.39
C LEU A 24 -15.14 5.10 -18.06
N LEU A 25 -14.93 4.23 -19.05
CA LEU A 25 -14.18 2.98 -18.87
C LEU A 25 -12.74 3.26 -18.41
N ALA A 26 -12.03 4.22 -19.00
CA ALA A 26 -10.68 4.59 -18.56
C ALA A 26 -10.63 5.19 -17.15
N ARG A 27 -11.67 5.93 -16.77
CA ARG A 27 -11.77 6.57 -15.46
C ARG A 27 -12.17 5.60 -14.35
N PHE A 28 -12.99 4.60 -14.68
CA PHE A 28 -13.52 3.63 -13.72
C PHE A 28 -12.82 2.27 -13.77
N LEU A 29 -12.03 1.95 -14.81
CA LEU A 29 -11.13 0.80 -14.75
C LEU A 29 -9.95 1.13 -13.81
N PRO A 30 -9.70 0.30 -12.79
CA PRO A 30 -8.82 0.63 -11.68
C PRO A 30 -7.33 0.39 -11.99
N TRP A 31 -6.84 0.71 -13.20
CA TRP A 31 -5.51 0.25 -13.62
C TRP A 31 -4.56 1.36 -14.09
N LYS A 32 -3.50 1.57 -13.31
CA LYS A 32 -2.31 2.33 -13.74
C LYS A 32 -1.10 1.39 -13.86
N PRO A 33 -0.48 1.22 -15.04
CA PRO A 33 0.72 0.38 -15.20
C PRO A 33 1.90 0.73 -14.27
N GLU A 34 1.99 1.99 -13.84
CA GLU A 34 2.98 2.45 -12.85
C GLU A 34 2.77 1.81 -11.47
N GLU A 35 1.55 1.47 -11.09
CA GLU A 35 1.25 0.83 -9.81
C GLU A 35 1.83 -0.59 -9.77
N LEU A 36 1.71 -1.35 -10.86
CA LEU A 36 2.31 -2.68 -10.97
C LEU A 36 3.83 -2.63 -10.80
N LYS A 37 4.50 -1.68 -11.45
CA LYS A 37 5.96 -1.49 -11.31
C LYS A 37 6.32 -1.15 -9.86
N THR A 38 5.53 -0.31 -9.21
CA THR A 38 5.76 0.09 -7.81
C THR A 38 5.55 -1.08 -6.85
N MET A 39 4.51 -1.90 -7.06
CA MET A 39 4.27 -3.11 -6.27
C MET A 39 5.42 -4.12 -6.41
N LEU A 40 5.89 -4.35 -7.65
CA LEU A 40 7.04 -5.21 -7.91
C LEU A 40 8.30 -4.66 -7.24
N SER A 41 8.54 -3.35 -7.33
CA SER A 41 9.67 -2.70 -6.66
C SER A 41 9.62 -2.92 -5.15
N ALA A 42 8.45 -2.81 -4.52
CA ALA A 42 8.29 -3.05 -3.09
C ALA A 42 8.57 -4.51 -2.71
N ALA A 43 8.08 -5.47 -3.51
CA ALA A 43 8.35 -6.89 -3.29
C ALA A 43 9.84 -7.22 -3.45
N THR A 44 10.51 -6.64 -4.45
CA THR A 44 11.97 -6.78 -4.62
C THR A 44 12.74 -6.18 -3.45
N GLU A 45 12.35 -5.00 -2.96
CA GLU A 45 12.96 -4.37 -1.79
C GLU A 45 12.80 -5.21 -0.51
N MET A 46 11.63 -5.81 -0.30
CA MET A 46 11.40 -6.72 0.83
C MET A 46 12.27 -7.99 0.70
N GLN A 47 12.38 -8.57 -0.49
CA GLN A 47 13.26 -9.72 -0.72
C GLN A 47 14.73 -9.37 -0.44
N ALA A 48 15.19 -8.18 -0.85
CA ALA A 48 16.53 -7.70 -0.55
C ALA A 48 16.76 -7.55 0.96
N ALA A 49 15.81 -6.99 1.70
CA ALA A 49 15.86 -6.89 3.16
C ALA A 49 15.98 -8.27 3.84
N ILE A 50 15.18 -9.24 3.41
CA ILE A 50 15.25 -10.62 3.91
C ILE A 50 16.64 -11.21 3.65
N ASN A 51 17.23 -10.94 2.48
CA ASN A 51 18.57 -11.41 2.16
C ASN A 51 19.64 -10.81 3.08
N PHE A 52 19.57 -9.50 3.38
CA PHE A 52 20.48 -8.87 4.35
C PHE A 52 20.35 -9.50 5.73
N ILE A 53 19.12 -9.74 6.19
CA ILE A 53 18.84 -10.32 7.51
C ILE A 53 19.35 -11.75 7.61
N ARG A 54 19.15 -12.56 6.56
CA ARG A 54 19.70 -13.92 6.47
C ARG A 54 21.22 -13.90 6.64
N SER A 55 21.93 -13.11 5.83
CA SER A 55 23.40 -13.03 5.90
C SER A 55 23.88 -12.48 7.25
N TYR A 56 23.17 -11.51 7.82
CA TYR A 56 23.52 -10.95 9.13
C TYR A 56 23.31 -11.94 10.28
N ARG A 57 22.31 -12.82 10.16
CA ARG A 57 22.07 -13.90 11.13
C ARG A 57 23.18 -14.96 11.05
N GLU A 58 23.60 -15.31 9.83
CA GLU A 58 24.74 -16.21 9.59
C GLU A 58 26.05 -15.65 10.15
N GLU A 59 26.34 -14.36 9.93
CA GLU A 59 27.52 -13.67 10.47
C GLU A 59 27.56 -13.71 12.00
N LYS A 60 26.41 -13.62 12.66
CA LYS A 60 26.29 -13.78 14.11
C LYS A 60 26.42 -15.22 14.61
N GLY A 61 26.62 -16.19 13.73
CA GLY A 61 26.72 -17.61 14.08
C GLY A 61 25.40 -18.18 14.61
N LEU A 62 24.26 -17.59 14.23
CA LEU A 62 22.94 -18.04 14.68
C LEU A 62 22.34 -18.99 13.65
N PRO A 63 22.20 -20.29 13.96
CA PRO A 63 21.72 -21.27 12.99
C PRO A 63 20.24 -21.05 12.63
N PHE A 64 19.87 -21.44 11.41
CA PHE A 64 18.48 -21.60 11.00
C PHE A 64 17.96 -22.96 11.44
N ASP A 65 16.76 -22.99 12.00
CA ASP A 65 16.03 -24.24 12.20
C ASP A 65 15.20 -24.53 10.96
N LEU A 66 15.67 -25.43 10.09
CA LEU A 66 15.00 -25.76 8.83
C LEU A 66 13.59 -26.37 9.04
N LYS A 67 13.28 -26.87 10.25
CA LYS A 67 11.92 -27.33 10.56
C LYS A 67 10.95 -26.19 10.78
N THR A 68 11.42 -25.03 11.21
CA THR A 68 10.58 -23.87 11.57
C THR A 68 10.77 -22.69 10.60
N ASP A 69 11.92 -22.57 9.95
CA ASP A 69 12.23 -21.59 8.90
C ASP A 69 12.87 -22.30 7.67
N PRO A 70 12.11 -23.12 6.92
CA PRO A 70 12.63 -23.90 5.79
C PRO A 70 13.18 -23.01 4.67
N ASN A 71 12.66 -21.78 4.56
CA ASN A 71 13.13 -20.77 3.61
C ASN A 71 14.33 -19.95 4.11
N GLN A 72 14.83 -20.23 5.32
CA GLN A 72 16.00 -19.59 5.94
C GLN A 72 15.95 -18.06 5.92
N THR A 73 14.77 -17.51 6.21
CA THR A 73 14.50 -16.07 6.13
C THR A 73 15.18 -15.29 7.25
N GLY A 74 15.47 -15.96 8.37
CA GLY A 74 16.00 -15.34 9.59
C GLY A 74 14.97 -14.54 10.38
N LEU A 75 13.71 -14.53 9.92
CA LEU A 75 12.58 -13.77 10.47
C LEU A 75 11.64 -14.60 11.34
N ILE A 76 11.82 -15.92 11.36
CA ILE A 76 11.08 -16.83 12.23
C ILE A 76 11.86 -16.98 13.54
N GLY A 77 11.22 -16.60 14.65
CA GLY A 77 11.80 -16.76 15.97
C GLY A 77 11.57 -18.14 16.59
N LEU A 78 11.57 -18.17 17.91
CA LEU A 78 11.46 -19.40 18.70
C LEU A 78 9.99 -19.69 19.06
N LYS A 79 9.67 -20.98 19.27
CA LYS A 79 8.39 -21.39 19.85
C LYS A 79 8.16 -20.75 21.21
N TRP A 80 9.20 -20.67 22.03
CA TRP A 80 9.19 -20.05 23.35
C TRP A 80 10.55 -19.43 23.65
N SER A 81 10.54 -18.29 24.35
CA SER A 81 11.71 -17.61 24.87
C SER A 81 11.28 -16.62 25.96
N ALA A 82 12.25 -16.02 26.63
CA ALA A 82 12.03 -14.94 27.60
C ALA A 82 11.37 -13.68 26.99
N LEU A 83 11.29 -13.59 25.66
CA LEU A 83 10.64 -12.50 24.92
C LEU A 83 9.23 -12.85 24.39
N THR A 84 8.76 -14.08 24.62
CA THR A 84 7.45 -14.51 24.18
C THR A 84 6.35 -13.90 25.05
N THR A 85 5.45 -13.15 24.43
CA THR A 85 4.34 -12.49 25.12
C THR A 85 3.00 -13.20 24.97
N THR A 86 2.77 -13.84 23.82
CA THR A 86 1.51 -14.51 23.49
C THR A 86 1.73 -15.70 22.56
N LEU A 87 0.69 -16.52 22.38
CA LEU A 87 0.64 -17.58 21.38
C LEU A 87 0.69 -17.01 19.95
N GLY A 88 1.21 -17.80 19.03
CA GLY A 88 1.30 -17.47 17.61
C GLY A 88 1.25 -18.71 16.73
N GLN A 89 0.75 -18.55 15.50
CA GLN A 89 0.72 -19.63 14.49
C GLN A 89 1.96 -19.52 13.60
N LEU A 90 2.71 -20.62 13.46
CA LEU A 90 3.97 -20.66 12.72
C LEU A 90 3.74 -20.39 11.23
N GLU A 91 2.72 -21.04 10.67
CA GLU A 91 2.29 -20.94 9.27
C GLU A 91 1.93 -19.49 8.92
N ALA A 92 1.29 -18.78 9.85
CA ALA A 92 1.00 -17.35 9.68
C ALA A 92 2.29 -16.53 9.61
N LYS A 93 3.31 -16.83 10.41
CA LYS A 93 4.59 -16.10 10.39
C LYS A 93 5.35 -16.34 9.10
N ARG A 94 5.47 -17.60 8.68
CA ARG A 94 6.08 -17.99 7.40
C ARG A 94 5.36 -17.39 6.21
N THR A 95 4.02 -17.39 6.22
CA THR A 95 3.23 -16.73 5.17
C THR A 95 3.65 -15.27 5.00
N THR A 96 3.87 -14.54 6.10
CA THR A 96 4.27 -13.12 6.02
C THR A 96 5.68 -12.87 5.49
N THR A 97 6.54 -13.88 5.37
CA THR A 97 7.87 -13.71 4.75
C THR A 97 7.83 -13.72 3.23
N ASN A 98 6.67 -14.01 2.62
CA ASN A 98 6.43 -13.82 1.19
C ASN A 98 6.64 -12.35 0.80
N PRO A 99 7.59 -12.03 -0.11
CA PRO A 99 7.88 -10.66 -0.53
C PRO A 99 6.68 -9.91 -1.12
N ASP A 100 5.71 -10.63 -1.68
CA ASP A 100 4.51 -10.03 -2.26
C ASP A 100 3.62 -9.33 -1.22
N PHE A 101 3.81 -9.54 0.09
CA PHE A 101 3.16 -8.70 1.10
C PHE A 101 3.51 -7.21 0.94
N ALA A 102 4.73 -6.86 0.53
CA ALA A 102 5.10 -5.47 0.28
C ALA A 102 4.34 -4.90 -0.91
N GLY A 103 4.17 -5.69 -1.98
CA GLY A 103 3.34 -5.32 -3.14
C GLY A 103 1.86 -5.19 -2.78
N LEU A 104 1.34 -6.06 -1.92
CA LEU A 104 -0.02 -5.93 -1.39
C LEU A 104 -0.18 -4.62 -0.60
N ILE A 105 0.78 -4.26 0.25
CA ILE A 105 0.69 -3.01 1.03
C ILE A 105 0.72 -1.80 0.10
N VAL A 106 1.54 -1.79 -0.96
CA VAL A 106 1.48 -0.76 -2.01
C VAL A 106 0.08 -0.65 -2.60
N TYR A 107 -0.51 -1.79 -2.98
CA TYR A 107 -1.86 -1.84 -3.52
C TYR A 107 -2.89 -1.24 -2.54
N LEU A 108 -2.84 -1.64 -1.27
CA LEU A 108 -3.77 -1.14 -0.24
C LEU A 108 -3.58 0.36 0.06
N LEU A 109 -2.34 0.85 0.07
CA LEU A 109 -2.05 2.28 0.25
C LEU A 109 -2.57 3.12 -0.92
N ARG A 110 -2.48 2.62 -2.16
CA ARG A 110 -3.06 3.29 -3.33
C ARG A 110 -4.58 3.30 -3.27
N GLN A 111 -5.20 2.19 -2.89
CA GLN A 111 -6.65 2.12 -2.67
C GLN A 111 -7.12 3.05 -1.54
N ALA A 112 -6.27 3.30 -0.53
CA ALA A 112 -6.51 4.28 0.52
C ALA A 112 -6.33 5.75 0.06
N GLY A 113 -5.90 5.98 -1.19
CA GLY A 113 -5.67 7.33 -1.71
C GLY A 113 -4.38 7.99 -1.21
N VAL A 114 -3.38 7.18 -0.82
CA VAL A 114 -2.07 7.70 -0.41
C VAL A 114 -1.27 8.11 -1.64
N GLU A 115 -0.74 9.34 -1.59
CA GLU A 115 0.03 9.96 -2.66
C GLU A 115 1.50 10.10 -2.28
N ARG A 116 2.37 10.27 -3.29
CA ARG A 116 3.81 10.48 -3.11
C ARG A 116 4.05 11.72 -2.23
N GLY A 117 5.06 11.65 -1.37
CA GLY A 117 5.42 12.76 -0.47
C GLY A 117 4.53 12.90 0.78
N GLN A 118 3.43 12.14 0.89
CA GLN A 118 2.66 12.02 2.12
C GLN A 118 3.40 11.15 3.15
N ALA A 119 2.85 11.08 4.36
CA ALA A 119 3.32 10.20 5.41
C ALA A 119 2.33 9.07 5.68
N VAL A 120 2.82 7.97 6.26
CA VAL A 120 2.01 6.85 6.74
C VAL A 120 2.42 6.52 8.16
N ALA A 121 1.44 6.53 9.06
CA ALA A 121 1.65 6.12 10.44
C ALA A 121 1.60 4.58 10.52
N ILE A 122 2.51 3.97 11.28
CA ILE A 122 2.60 2.51 11.42
C ILE A 122 2.68 2.14 12.90
N GLY A 123 1.70 1.38 13.37
CA GLY A 123 1.72 0.75 14.68
C GLY A 123 2.18 -0.70 14.51
N ALA A 124 3.43 -0.98 14.87
CA ALA A 124 4.09 -2.24 14.55
C ALA A 124 4.30 -3.15 15.76
N SER A 125 3.95 -4.43 15.62
CA SER A 125 4.34 -5.47 16.57
C SER A 125 5.46 -6.33 16.03
N SER A 126 6.52 -6.52 16.82
CA SER A 126 7.62 -7.46 16.55
C SER A 126 7.15 -8.93 16.47
N SER A 127 5.89 -9.21 16.74
CA SER A 127 5.26 -10.51 16.44
C SER A 127 5.26 -10.83 14.93
N PHE A 128 5.30 -9.82 14.06
CA PHE A 128 5.33 -10.00 12.60
C PHE A 128 6.44 -9.13 11.98
N PRO A 129 7.72 -9.44 12.22
CA PRO A 129 8.83 -8.61 11.74
C PRO A 129 8.85 -8.50 10.22
N ALA A 130 8.44 -9.56 9.50
CA ALA A 130 8.31 -9.55 8.05
C ALA A 130 7.29 -8.51 7.54
N LEU A 131 6.18 -8.28 8.26
CA LEU A 131 5.19 -7.26 7.89
C LEU A 131 5.68 -5.83 8.17
N ILE A 132 6.55 -5.65 9.16
CA ILE A 132 7.21 -4.35 9.40
C ILE A 132 8.10 -4.04 8.19
N ILE A 133 8.93 -5.00 7.78
CA ILE A 133 9.78 -4.89 6.59
C ILE A 133 8.93 -4.65 5.34
N ALA A 134 7.86 -5.41 5.14
CA ALA A 134 6.95 -5.24 4.01
C ALA A 134 6.37 -3.82 3.93
N SER A 135 5.98 -3.25 5.08
CA SER A 135 5.42 -1.90 5.17
C SER A 135 6.46 -0.83 4.86
N LEU A 136 7.70 -0.99 5.36
CA LEU A 136 8.81 -0.07 5.06
C LEU A 136 9.24 -0.15 3.59
N ALA A 137 9.26 -1.36 3.01
CA ALA A 137 9.53 -1.58 1.59
C ALA A 137 8.48 -0.90 0.70
N ALA A 138 7.20 -1.03 1.06
CA ALA A 138 6.10 -0.35 0.38
C ALA A 138 6.24 1.17 0.47
N CYS A 139 6.61 1.71 1.64
CA CYS A 139 6.83 3.14 1.81
C CYS A 139 7.99 3.66 0.96
N LYS A 140 9.10 2.90 0.91
CA LYS A 140 10.26 3.21 0.06
C LYS A 140 9.88 3.25 -1.43
N ALA A 141 9.18 2.22 -1.91
CA ALA A 141 8.76 2.14 -3.31
C ALA A 141 7.75 3.23 -3.72
N LEU A 142 6.92 3.68 -2.78
CA LEU A 142 5.95 4.76 -2.97
C LEU A 142 6.51 6.17 -2.75
N GLU A 143 7.75 6.27 -2.25
CA GLU A 143 8.39 7.51 -1.85
C GLU A 143 7.53 8.33 -0.86
N ILE A 144 7.05 7.63 0.17
CA ILE A 144 6.27 8.20 1.28
C ILE A 144 7.06 8.02 2.59
N THR A 145 6.84 8.92 3.55
CA THR A 145 7.55 8.89 4.83
C THR A 145 6.86 7.94 5.81
N PRO A 146 7.49 6.82 6.22
CA PRO A 146 6.95 6.00 7.30
C PRO A 146 7.21 6.67 8.65
N ILE A 147 6.20 6.71 9.50
CA ILE A 147 6.32 7.16 10.90
C ILE A 147 5.85 6.00 11.76
N TYR A 148 6.79 5.29 12.38
CA TYR A 148 6.48 3.99 12.94
C TYR A 148 6.94 3.83 14.38
N ILE A 149 6.14 3.06 15.12
CA ILE A 149 6.35 2.72 16.52
C ILE A 149 6.37 1.20 16.59
N VAL A 150 7.39 0.61 17.23
CA VAL A 150 7.55 -0.85 17.30
C VAL A 150 7.47 -1.34 18.75
N SER A 151 6.59 -2.31 19.01
CA SER A 151 6.59 -3.06 20.26
C SER A 151 7.61 -4.20 20.20
N LEU A 152 8.53 -4.30 21.15
CA LEU A 152 9.67 -5.24 21.10
C LEU A 152 9.33 -6.66 21.53
N GLY A 153 8.44 -6.82 22.52
CA GLY A 153 7.88 -8.13 22.86
C GLY A 153 7.11 -8.71 21.67
N ALA A 154 7.24 -10.01 21.47
CA ALA A 154 6.70 -10.70 20.31
C ALA A 154 5.95 -11.97 20.71
N SER A 155 4.98 -12.39 19.90
CA SER A 155 4.36 -13.70 20.05
C SER A 155 5.37 -14.81 19.72
N GLN A 156 4.98 -16.07 19.95
CA GLN A 156 5.69 -17.22 19.38
C GLN A 156 6.01 -16.97 17.91
N TRP A 157 7.22 -17.39 17.51
CA TRP A 157 7.73 -17.32 16.14
C TRP A 157 7.93 -15.89 15.58
N GLY A 158 7.65 -14.83 16.35
CA GLY A 158 8.01 -13.45 15.99
C GLY A 158 9.48 -13.14 16.23
N ALA A 159 9.88 -11.87 16.36
CA ALA A 159 11.25 -11.49 16.70
C ALA A 159 11.55 -11.68 18.20
N ASN A 160 11.32 -12.89 18.72
CA ASN A 160 11.44 -13.24 20.13
C ASN A 160 12.74 -14.00 20.48
N ASP A 161 13.70 -14.20 19.57
CA ASP A 161 15.01 -14.73 19.98
C ASP A 161 15.80 -13.62 20.71
N PRO A 162 16.17 -13.77 22.00
CA PRO A 162 16.93 -12.73 22.72
C PRO A 162 18.27 -12.39 22.07
N ARG A 163 18.84 -13.31 21.28
CA ARG A 163 20.09 -13.13 20.54
C ARG A 163 19.89 -12.41 19.19
N PHE A 164 18.64 -12.32 18.73
CA PHE A 164 18.27 -11.73 17.44
C PHE A 164 16.89 -11.06 17.50
N THR A 165 16.82 -9.99 18.29
CA THR A 165 15.59 -9.22 18.52
C THR A 165 15.24 -8.34 17.32
N TRP A 166 14.07 -7.68 17.35
CA TRP A 166 13.77 -6.64 16.36
C TRP A 166 14.86 -5.56 16.28
N LEU A 167 15.50 -5.21 17.39
CA LEU A 167 16.58 -4.21 17.40
C LEU A 167 17.82 -4.70 16.65
N ASP A 168 18.10 -6.00 16.65
CA ASP A 168 19.18 -6.61 15.87
C ASP A 168 18.84 -6.63 14.37
N ILE A 169 17.57 -6.88 14.03
CA ILE A 169 17.06 -6.77 12.66
C ILE A 169 17.14 -5.32 12.17
N GLN A 170 16.76 -4.36 13.00
CA GLN A 170 16.88 -2.94 12.68
C GLN A 170 18.34 -2.56 12.40
N ASP A 171 19.28 -3.00 13.23
CA ASP A 171 20.72 -2.72 13.04
C ASP A 171 21.26 -3.31 11.74
N CYS A 172 20.82 -4.52 11.36
CA CYS A 172 21.13 -5.10 10.07
C CYS A 172 20.70 -4.18 8.93
N LEU A 173 19.45 -3.75 8.96
CA LEU A 173 18.85 -2.95 7.88
C LEU A 173 19.39 -1.51 7.85
N GLU A 174 19.79 -0.97 8.99
CA GLU A 174 20.49 0.33 9.10
C GLU A 174 21.89 0.24 8.48
N LYS A 175 22.68 -0.78 8.85
CA LYS A 175 24.02 -1.01 8.29
C LYS A 175 23.98 -1.24 6.78
N ALA A 176 22.94 -1.91 6.28
CA ALA A 176 22.70 -2.12 4.86
C ALA A 176 22.21 -0.84 4.14
N ARG A 177 22.00 0.28 4.84
CA ARG A 177 21.39 1.51 4.33
C ARG A 177 20.04 1.25 3.64
N TRP A 178 19.31 0.26 4.14
CA TRP A 178 18.04 -0.17 3.60
C TRP A 178 16.87 0.55 4.26
N LEU A 179 16.97 0.84 5.57
CA LEU A 179 15.91 1.53 6.32
C LEU A 179 15.66 2.95 5.78
N PRO A 180 14.41 3.29 5.44
CA PRO A 180 14.07 4.65 5.02
C PRO A 180 14.12 5.66 6.17
N GLU A 181 13.74 5.23 7.39
CA GLU A 181 13.70 6.03 8.62
C GLU A 181 13.91 5.09 9.82
N LEU A 182 14.27 5.65 10.98
CA LEU A 182 14.25 4.95 12.28
C LEU A 182 12.87 5.06 12.94
N PRO A 183 12.49 4.17 13.88
CA PRO A 183 11.22 4.30 14.56
C PRO A 183 11.21 5.56 15.43
N VAL A 184 10.08 6.27 15.46
CA VAL A 184 9.94 7.48 16.30
C VAL A 184 9.86 7.15 17.79
N ALA A 185 9.48 5.91 18.11
CA ALA A 185 9.51 5.37 19.46
C ALA A 185 9.42 3.84 19.47
N LEU A 186 9.76 3.26 20.60
CA LEU A 186 9.66 1.85 20.91
C LEU A 186 8.76 1.65 22.12
N SER A 187 8.15 0.47 22.23
CA SER A 187 7.50 0.02 23.45
C SER A 187 7.91 -1.40 23.78
N LEU A 188 7.64 -1.84 25.02
CA LEU A 188 7.94 -3.22 25.40
C LEU A 188 6.95 -4.22 24.80
N GLY A 189 5.74 -3.78 24.42
CA GLY A 189 4.68 -4.69 24.00
C GLY A 189 4.12 -5.49 25.18
N GLY A 190 3.60 -6.68 24.90
CA GLY A 190 2.87 -7.48 25.89
C GLY A 190 1.57 -6.81 26.35
N ALA A 191 0.95 -7.37 27.39
CA ALA A 191 -0.28 -6.78 27.92
C ALA A 191 -0.03 -5.37 28.46
N ARG A 192 -0.95 -4.45 28.15
CA ARG A 192 -0.87 -3.03 28.52
C ARG A 192 0.39 -2.30 28.09
N ASP A 193 1.12 -2.87 27.11
CA ASP A 193 2.37 -2.32 26.58
C ASP A 193 3.52 -2.19 27.62
N LYS A 194 3.41 -2.91 28.75
CA LYS A 194 4.35 -2.86 29.89
C LYS A 194 5.36 -4.01 29.90
N GLY A 195 5.40 -4.81 28.83
CA GLY A 195 6.20 -6.03 28.77
C GLY A 195 5.63 -7.15 29.64
N THR A 196 4.33 -7.14 29.94
CA THR A 196 3.69 -8.24 30.67
C THR A 196 3.81 -9.53 29.86
N GLY A 197 4.30 -10.58 30.52
CA GLY A 197 4.66 -11.86 29.90
C GLY A 197 6.15 -12.02 29.62
N LEU A 198 6.94 -10.93 29.66
CA LEU A 198 8.39 -11.00 29.57
C LEU A 198 9.01 -11.37 30.92
N GLU A 199 10.09 -12.14 30.88
CA GLU A 199 10.91 -12.36 32.08
C GLU A 199 11.59 -11.04 32.51
N PRO A 200 11.77 -10.79 33.84
CA PRO A 200 12.35 -9.54 34.34
C PRO A 200 13.69 -9.19 33.70
N GLU A 201 14.58 -10.16 33.55
CA GLU A 201 15.91 -10.01 32.97
C GLU A 201 15.85 -9.64 31.49
N ALA A 202 14.89 -10.22 30.76
CA ALA A 202 14.67 -9.92 29.35
C ALA A 202 14.08 -8.51 29.17
N LYS A 203 13.18 -8.08 30.06
CA LYS A 203 12.67 -6.72 30.10
C LYS A 203 13.78 -5.70 30.37
N GLU A 204 14.62 -5.95 31.37
CA GLU A 204 15.80 -5.14 31.69
C GLU A 204 16.76 -5.05 30.49
N MET A 205 17.01 -6.18 29.81
CA MET A 205 17.83 -6.23 28.60
C MET A 205 17.24 -5.34 27.49
N LEU A 206 15.93 -5.40 27.23
CA LEU A 206 15.28 -4.54 26.23
C LEU A 206 15.40 -3.07 26.60
N LEU A 207 15.14 -2.70 27.86
CA LEU A 207 15.26 -1.32 28.34
C LEU A 207 16.68 -0.77 28.16
N ARG A 208 17.71 -1.57 28.48
CA ARG A 208 19.11 -1.20 28.23
C ARG A 208 19.37 -1.00 26.73
N LYS A 209 18.93 -1.93 25.87
CA LYS A 209 19.10 -1.79 24.41
C LYS A 209 18.40 -0.54 23.86
N ILE A 210 17.19 -0.22 24.34
CA ILE A 210 16.46 1.00 23.95
C ILE A 210 17.26 2.24 24.35
N SER A 211 17.74 2.29 25.60
CA SER A 211 18.52 3.41 26.12
C SER A 211 19.83 3.60 25.35
N GLN A 212 20.55 2.51 25.03
CA GLN A 212 21.80 2.57 24.27
C GLN A 212 21.61 3.12 22.86
N LYS A 213 20.45 2.87 22.24
CA LYS A 213 20.10 3.42 20.93
C LYS A 213 19.62 4.87 20.96
N GLY A 214 19.35 5.42 22.15
CA GLY A 214 18.78 6.76 22.28
C GLY A 214 17.36 6.88 21.70
N LEU A 215 16.64 5.76 21.54
CA LEU A 215 15.28 5.76 21.00
C LEU A 215 14.28 6.01 22.12
N LYS A 216 13.21 6.74 21.78
CA LYS A 216 12.17 7.09 22.75
C LYS A 216 11.42 5.83 23.20
N LEU A 217 11.32 5.62 24.51
CA LEU A 217 10.47 4.58 25.10
C LEU A 217 9.07 5.14 25.37
N ILE A 218 8.04 4.41 24.95
CA ILE A 218 6.68 4.66 25.38
C ILE A 218 6.40 3.86 26.64
N HIS A 219 6.01 4.56 27.70
CA HIS A 219 5.61 3.96 28.96
C HIS A 219 4.55 4.83 29.62
N GLU A 220 3.30 4.60 29.25
CA GLU A 220 2.15 5.34 29.73
C GLU A 220 1.33 4.49 30.71
N PRO A 221 0.64 5.10 31.69
CA PRO A 221 0.00 4.36 32.78
C PRO A 221 -1.25 3.59 32.34
N ASP A 222 -1.99 4.13 31.36
CA ASP A 222 -3.29 3.66 30.88
C ASP A 222 -3.40 3.74 29.34
N LEU A 223 -4.49 3.20 28.78
CA LEU A 223 -4.70 3.11 27.33
C LEU A 223 -4.84 4.49 26.70
N GLU A 224 -5.61 5.38 27.33
CA GLU A 224 -5.91 6.71 26.81
C GLU A 224 -4.64 7.53 26.60
N LYS A 225 -3.80 7.63 27.63
CA LYS A 225 -2.52 8.33 27.55
C LYS A 225 -1.57 7.67 26.57
N ASN A 226 -1.56 6.34 26.52
CA ASN A 226 -0.75 5.58 25.57
C ASN A 226 -1.13 5.91 24.11
N VAL A 227 -2.42 5.90 23.80
CA VAL A 227 -2.97 6.23 22.48
C VAL A 227 -2.70 7.70 22.15
N ALA A 228 -3.00 8.63 23.06
CA ALA A 228 -2.75 10.05 22.87
C ALA A 228 -1.27 10.35 22.59
N PHE A 229 -0.36 9.71 23.33
CA PHE A 229 1.08 9.87 23.12
C PHE A 229 1.53 9.34 21.75
N ARG A 230 1.03 8.18 21.33
CA ARG A 230 1.31 7.63 19.99
C ARG A 230 0.82 8.55 18.88
N LEU A 231 -0.41 9.07 18.99
CA LEU A 231 -0.97 10.02 18.04
C LEU A 231 -0.11 11.28 17.95
N ASN A 232 0.36 11.82 19.08
CA ASN A 232 1.27 12.96 19.09
C ASN A 232 2.63 12.67 18.41
N LEU A 233 3.18 11.47 18.62
CA LEU A 233 4.40 11.02 17.95
C LEU A 233 4.21 10.90 16.44
N TYR A 234 3.06 10.38 15.98
CA TYR A 234 2.74 10.33 14.56
C TYR A 234 2.62 11.74 13.95
N GLU A 235 1.87 12.65 14.58
CA GLU A 235 1.73 14.02 14.11
C GLU A 235 3.07 14.77 14.07
N THR A 236 3.86 14.68 15.14
CA THR A 236 5.18 15.33 15.20
C THR A 236 6.16 14.72 14.19
N GLY A 237 6.16 13.40 14.07
CA GLY A 237 6.99 12.66 13.12
C GLY A 237 6.65 12.94 11.66
N ALA A 238 5.40 13.36 11.38
CA ALA A 238 4.98 13.74 10.03
C ALA A 238 5.63 15.03 9.53
N ARG A 239 6.14 15.89 10.43
CA ARG A 239 6.82 17.14 10.09
C ARG A 239 6.01 17.99 9.10
N GLY A 240 4.70 18.12 9.34
CA GLY A 240 3.76 18.87 8.51
C GLY A 240 3.24 18.13 7.26
N LYS A 241 3.71 16.92 6.97
CA LYS A 241 3.14 16.08 5.90
C LYS A 241 1.78 15.54 6.33
N ARG A 242 0.84 15.43 5.37
CA ARG A 242 -0.42 14.74 5.60
C ARG A 242 -0.19 13.25 5.87
N ILE A 243 -0.75 12.72 6.96
CA ILE A 243 -0.82 11.28 7.20
C ILE A 243 -1.95 10.71 6.33
N GLY A 244 -1.58 9.98 5.29
CA GLY A 244 -2.53 9.45 4.30
C GLY A 244 -3.22 8.16 4.72
N ALA A 245 -2.58 7.36 5.59
CA ALA A 245 -3.12 6.10 6.11
C ALA A 245 -2.43 5.71 7.42
N PHE A 246 -3.07 4.81 8.17
CA PHE A 246 -2.48 4.10 9.30
C PHE A 246 -2.37 2.60 8.99
N ILE A 247 -1.19 2.03 9.19
CA ILE A 247 -0.96 0.58 9.09
C ILE A 247 -0.87 0.00 10.50
N ASN A 248 -1.79 -0.89 10.86
CA ASN A 248 -1.68 -1.70 12.07
C ASN A 248 -1.07 -3.05 11.74
N ILE A 249 -0.01 -3.45 12.45
CA ILE A 249 0.63 -4.76 12.31
C ILE A 249 0.50 -5.53 13.63
N GLY A 250 -0.17 -6.69 13.57
CA GLY A 250 -0.37 -7.52 14.74
C GLY A 250 -1.47 -7.03 15.68
N GLY A 251 -1.54 -7.63 16.87
CA GLY A 251 -2.56 -7.37 17.89
C GLY A 251 -2.06 -6.53 19.06
N GLY A 252 -1.28 -5.47 18.80
CA GLY A 252 -0.73 -4.63 19.86
C GLY A 252 -1.83 -3.94 20.67
N TRP A 253 -1.82 -4.08 22.00
CA TRP A 253 -2.88 -3.59 22.89
C TRP A 253 -3.25 -2.12 22.64
N ALA A 254 -2.26 -1.22 22.56
CA ALA A 254 -2.51 0.20 22.30
C ALA A 254 -3.15 0.48 20.94
N ASN A 255 -2.84 -0.33 19.91
CA ASN A 255 -3.41 -0.14 18.59
C ASN A 255 -4.85 -0.66 18.52
N MET A 256 -5.10 -1.81 19.14
CA MET A 256 -6.38 -2.51 19.13
C MET A 256 -7.40 -1.90 20.10
N GLY A 257 -6.92 -1.42 21.25
CA GLY A 257 -7.74 -1.04 22.39
C GLY A 257 -8.35 -2.25 23.10
N GLU A 258 -9.34 -1.98 23.94
CA GLU A 258 -10.01 -3.00 24.78
C GLU A 258 -11.47 -3.28 24.35
N SER A 259 -11.95 -2.60 23.31
CA SER A 259 -13.31 -2.82 22.78
C SER A 259 -13.45 -4.20 22.14
N GLU A 260 -14.53 -4.93 22.44
CA GLU A 260 -14.85 -6.21 21.80
C GLU A 260 -15.02 -6.08 20.28
N GLU A 261 -15.39 -4.89 19.79
CA GLU A 261 -15.56 -4.63 18.36
C GLU A 261 -14.28 -4.91 17.56
N ILE A 262 -13.10 -4.76 18.19
CA ILE A 262 -11.83 -4.99 17.51
C ILE A 262 -11.66 -6.46 17.09
N LEU A 263 -12.34 -7.41 17.75
CA LEU A 263 -12.31 -8.83 17.39
C LEU A 263 -12.97 -9.11 16.04
N ARG A 264 -13.83 -8.19 15.58
CA ARG A 264 -14.51 -8.27 14.28
C ARG A 264 -13.87 -7.37 13.23
N PHE A 265 -12.75 -6.71 13.55
CA PHE A 265 -12.12 -5.75 12.66
C PHE A 265 -11.51 -6.47 11.44
N PRO A 266 -11.96 -6.17 10.20
CA PRO A 266 -11.55 -6.95 9.02
C PRO A 266 -10.07 -6.79 8.66
N PRO A 267 -9.41 -7.82 8.11
CA PRO A 267 -8.08 -7.69 7.54
C PRO A 267 -8.06 -6.86 6.24
N GLY A 268 -6.97 -6.12 6.05
CA GLY A 268 -6.72 -5.28 4.86
C GLY A 268 -7.20 -3.84 5.04
N LEU A 269 -7.60 -3.19 3.94
CA LEU A 269 -8.04 -1.80 3.96
C LEU A 269 -9.45 -1.65 4.57
N ASN A 270 -9.57 -0.72 5.52
CA ASN A 270 -10.80 -0.34 6.19
C ASN A 270 -10.97 1.18 6.16
N ILE A 271 -12.15 1.63 5.72
CA ILE A 271 -12.59 3.02 5.84
C ILE A 271 -13.63 3.06 6.97
N ILE A 272 -13.26 3.69 8.08
CA ILE A 272 -14.12 3.75 9.27
C ILE A 272 -14.96 5.02 9.17
N ASP A 273 -16.26 4.86 8.96
CA ASP A 273 -17.23 5.97 8.83
C ASP A 273 -18.18 6.07 10.03
N ARG A 274 -17.70 5.68 11.21
CA ARG A 274 -18.51 5.61 12.42
C ARG A 274 -17.82 6.33 13.55
N THR A 275 -18.62 6.90 14.45
CA THR A 275 -18.14 7.37 15.75
C THR A 275 -17.79 6.17 16.61
N ALA A 276 -16.48 5.92 16.75
CA ALA A 276 -15.93 5.03 17.75
C ALA A 276 -16.38 5.44 19.16
N ALA A 277 -16.56 4.48 20.07
CA ALA A 277 -16.74 4.78 21.48
C ALA A 277 -15.49 5.51 22.04
N PRO A 278 -15.61 6.29 23.12
CA PRO A 278 -14.46 6.92 23.78
C PRO A 278 -13.41 5.87 24.20
N PHE A 279 -12.13 6.25 24.19
CA PHE A 279 -11.00 5.46 24.72
C PHE A 279 -10.72 4.14 23.99
N GLN A 280 -10.91 4.13 22.67
CA GLN A 280 -10.52 3.01 21.81
C GLN A 280 -9.04 3.11 21.35
N GLY A 281 -8.49 2.02 20.83
CA GLY A 281 -7.09 1.97 20.37
C GLY A 281 -6.79 2.88 19.18
N VAL A 282 -5.51 3.01 18.82
CA VAL A 282 -5.05 3.87 17.71
C VAL A 282 -5.82 3.62 16.40
N VAL A 283 -6.20 2.37 16.10
CA VAL A 283 -7.01 2.02 14.90
C VAL A 283 -8.27 2.88 14.81
N TRP A 284 -8.97 3.03 15.92
CA TRP A 284 -10.25 3.73 15.98
C TRP A 284 -10.07 5.24 15.99
N GLU A 285 -9.04 5.76 16.68
CA GLU A 285 -8.71 7.18 16.66
C GLU A 285 -8.28 7.65 15.26
N MET A 286 -7.56 6.83 14.51
CA MET A 286 -7.23 7.11 13.10
C MET A 286 -8.50 7.15 12.25
N GLY A 287 -9.41 6.19 12.44
CA GLY A 287 -10.74 6.21 11.82
C GLY A 287 -11.53 7.49 12.10
N ARG A 288 -11.57 7.93 13.36
CA ARG A 288 -12.22 9.18 13.77
C ARG A 288 -11.65 10.41 13.07
N ARG A 289 -10.35 10.39 12.77
CA ARG A 289 -9.65 11.43 11.97
C ARG A 289 -9.85 11.27 10.45
N ARG A 290 -10.71 10.34 10.02
CA ARG A 290 -10.94 9.97 8.61
C ARG A 290 -9.65 9.53 7.91
N ILE A 291 -8.75 8.90 8.65
CA ILE A 291 -7.54 8.29 8.12
C ILE A 291 -7.84 6.80 7.85
N PRO A 292 -7.72 6.33 6.60
CA PRO A 292 -7.86 4.91 6.25
C PRO A 292 -6.95 4.01 7.08
N VAL A 293 -7.46 2.85 7.51
CA VAL A 293 -6.69 1.87 8.29
C VAL A 293 -6.42 0.62 7.46
N ILE A 294 -5.14 0.27 7.33
CA ILE A 294 -4.70 -1.01 6.77
C ILE A 294 -4.38 -1.95 7.94
N HIS A 295 -5.21 -2.96 8.14
CA HIS A 295 -5.10 -3.92 9.22
C HIS A 295 -4.38 -5.19 8.78
N LEU A 296 -3.12 -5.31 9.18
CA LEU A 296 -2.26 -6.46 8.90
C LEU A 296 -2.25 -7.42 10.10
N LEU A 297 -3.38 -8.09 10.28
CA LEU A 297 -3.62 -9.17 11.22
C LEU A 297 -4.54 -10.20 10.55
N TYR A 298 -4.74 -11.37 11.17
CA TYR A 298 -5.48 -12.49 10.58
C TYR A 298 -4.94 -12.87 9.19
N ILE A 299 -3.67 -13.30 9.18
CA ILE A 299 -2.87 -13.52 7.97
C ILE A 299 -3.54 -14.51 7.00
N LYS A 300 -4.21 -15.54 7.50
CA LYS A 300 -4.94 -16.48 6.65
C LYS A 300 -6.03 -15.78 5.84
N GLY A 301 -6.82 -14.91 6.47
CA GLY A 301 -7.83 -14.10 5.79
C GLY A 301 -7.23 -13.11 4.79
N LEU A 302 -6.05 -12.51 5.08
CA LEU A 302 -5.33 -11.70 4.08
C LEU A 302 -4.91 -12.53 2.87
N ALA A 303 -4.33 -13.71 3.13
CA ALA A 303 -3.83 -14.58 2.08
C ALA A 303 -4.95 -15.06 1.16
N GLU A 304 -6.07 -15.50 1.73
CA GLU A 304 -7.25 -15.90 0.97
C GLU A 304 -7.87 -14.73 0.20
N LYS A 305 -8.06 -13.57 0.84
CA LYS A 305 -8.70 -12.39 0.23
C LYS A 305 -7.91 -11.83 -0.96
N TYR A 306 -6.59 -11.85 -0.88
CA TYR A 306 -5.72 -11.27 -1.92
C TYR A 306 -4.98 -12.32 -2.75
N GLY A 307 -5.23 -13.61 -2.53
CA GLY A 307 -4.61 -14.71 -3.28
C GLY A 307 -3.09 -14.79 -3.12
N LEU A 308 -2.60 -14.61 -1.89
CA LEU A 308 -1.22 -14.98 -1.51
C LEU A 308 -1.21 -16.47 -1.13
N PRO A 309 -0.16 -17.23 -1.46
CA PRO A 309 -0.02 -18.60 -1.00
C PRO A 309 0.08 -18.65 0.54
N TRP A 310 -0.60 -19.63 1.15
CA TRP A 310 -0.54 -19.91 2.58
C TRP A 310 0.60 -20.87 2.88
N ASP A 311 1.45 -20.50 3.84
CA ASP A 311 2.66 -21.23 4.26
C ASP A 311 3.56 -21.72 3.10
N PRO A 312 4.02 -20.83 2.20
CA PRO A 312 4.73 -21.25 0.99
C PRO A 312 6.14 -21.80 1.26
N GLU A 313 6.43 -22.95 0.68
CA GLU A 313 7.75 -23.58 0.62
C GLU A 313 7.94 -24.20 -0.78
N PRO A 314 8.84 -23.68 -1.64
CA PRO A 314 9.67 -22.49 -1.43
C PRO A 314 8.88 -21.18 -1.45
N LEU A 315 9.49 -20.08 -0.97
CA LEU A 315 8.90 -18.74 -1.14
C LEU A 315 8.69 -18.40 -2.64
N PRO A 316 7.55 -17.78 -2.99
CA PRO A 316 7.33 -17.30 -4.34
C PRO A 316 8.27 -16.14 -4.67
N GLN A 317 8.61 -16.00 -5.95
CA GLN A 317 9.39 -14.84 -6.41
C GLN A 317 8.51 -13.59 -6.44
N PRO A 318 9.09 -12.38 -6.27
CA PRO A 318 8.37 -11.12 -6.40
C PRO A 318 7.50 -11.05 -7.65
N GLY A 319 6.21 -10.74 -7.49
CA GLY A 319 5.26 -10.56 -8.58
C GLY A 319 4.55 -11.82 -9.08
N GLN A 320 4.59 -12.91 -8.30
CA GLN A 320 3.97 -14.18 -8.68
C GLN A 320 2.57 -14.40 -8.07
N SER A 321 2.19 -13.66 -7.02
CA SER A 321 0.88 -13.82 -6.38
C SER A 321 -0.30 -13.41 -7.27
N GLU A 322 -1.49 -13.97 -6.99
CA GLU A 322 -2.69 -13.85 -7.82
C GLU A 322 -3.16 -12.39 -8.04
N PHE A 323 -3.03 -11.53 -7.02
CA PHE A 323 -3.41 -10.14 -7.16
C PHE A 323 -2.56 -9.37 -8.19
N TYR A 324 -1.38 -9.86 -8.60
CA TYR A 324 -0.61 -9.35 -9.75
C TYR A 324 -1.17 -9.81 -11.10
N ARG A 325 -1.83 -10.97 -11.14
CA ARG A 325 -2.43 -11.53 -12.36
C ARG A 325 -3.74 -10.84 -12.70
N LEU A 326 -4.63 -10.69 -11.72
CA LEU A 326 -5.85 -9.86 -11.83
C LEU A 326 -5.50 -8.46 -12.34
N ALA A 327 -4.41 -7.97 -11.77
CA ALA A 327 -3.78 -6.76 -12.15
C ALA A 327 -3.42 -6.67 -13.66
N ARG A 328 -2.52 -7.55 -14.11
CA ARG A 328 -2.09 -7.62 -15.52
C ARG A 328 -3.25 -7.90 -16.48
N ALA A 329 -4.28 -8.63 -16.05
CA ALA A 329 -5.46 -8.90 -16.88
C ALA A 329 -6.28 -7.62 -17.12
N SER A 330 -6.54 -6.82 -16.08
CA SER A 330 -7.23 -5.53 -16.23
C SER A 330 -6.53 -4.60 -17.24
N ALA A 331 -5.19 -4.55 -17.19
CA ALA A 331 -4.37 -3.80 -18.14
C ALA A 331 -4.58 -4.22 -19.60
N ARG A 332 -4.70 -5.52 -19.87
CA ARG A 332 -4.89 -6.07 -21.22
C ARG A 332 -6.27 -5.74 -21.77
N HIS A 333 -7.32 -5.90 -20.96
CA HIS A 333 -8.68 -5.54 -21.36
C HIS A 333 -8.78 -4.04 -21.68
N PHE A 334 -8.16 -3.18 -20.87
CA PHE A 334 -8.11 -1.75 -21.15
C PHE A 334 -7.41 -1.44 -22.49
N LYS A 335 -6.25 -2.04 -22.75
CA LYS A 335 -5.54 -1.86 -24.03
C LYS A 335 -6.35 -2.36 -25.22
N LEU A 336 -7.03 -3.50 -25.10
CA LEU A 336 -7.90 -4.04 -26.13
C LEU A 336 -9.08 -3.10 -26.43
N LEU A 337 -9.72 -2.57 -25.39
CA LEU A 337 -10.80 -1.57 -25.52
C LEU A 337 -10.30 -0.28 -26.18
N ALA A 338 -9.11 0.19 -25.83
CA ALA A 338 -8.51 1.38 -26.43
C ALA A 338 -8.14 1.17 -27.91
N ILE A 339 -7.60 -0.01 -28.26
CA ILE A 339 -7.26 -0.36 -29.65
C ILE A 339 -8.53 -0.50 -30.50
N THR A 340 -9.56 -1.19 -29.99
CA THR A 340 -10.85 -1.31 -30.69
C THR A 340 -11.51 0.04 -30.88
N TYR A 341 -11.45 0.92 -29.88
CA TYR A 341 -11.88 2.31 -30.01
C TYR A 341 -11.16 3.04 -31.16
N LEU A 342 -9.83 3.00 -31.21
CA LEU A 342 -9.04 3.66 -32.26
C LEU A 342 -9.32 3.08 -33.65
N LEU A 343 -9.55 1.77 -33.75
CA LEU A 343 -9.94 1.11 -34.99
C LEU A 343 -11.32 1.56 -35.47
N ILE A 344 -12.33 1.61 -34.59
CA ILE A 344 -13.68 2.10 -34.93
C ILE A 344 -13.62 3.58 -35.34
N ALA A 345 -12.85 4.40 -34.62
CA ALA A 345 -12.66 5.82 -34.94
C ALA A 345 -11.94 6.02 -36.29
N SER A 346 -10.93 5.22 -36.61
CA SER A 346 -10.24 5.30 -37.91
C SER A 346 -11.06 4.75 -39.07
N LEU A 347 -11.79 3.64 -38.88
CA LEU A 347 -12.70 3.06 -39.88
C LEU A 347 -13.85 4.02 -40.21
N SER A 348 -14.45 4.65 -39.20
CA SER A 348 -15.49 5.67 -39.41
C SER A 348 -14.97 6.91 -40.15
N LEU A 349 -13.66 7.19 -40.06
CA LEU A 349 -12.98 8.22 -40.85
C LEU A 349 -12.57 7.77 -42.27
N LEU A 350 -12.51 6.46 -42.55
CA LEU A 350 -12.12 5.91 -43.86
C LEU A 350 -13.33 5.58 -44.75
N PHE A 351 -14.42 5.08 -44.17
CA PHE A 351 -15.65 4.71 -44.88
C PHE A 351 -16.57 5.91 -45.21
N PHE A 352 -16.02 7.12 -45.33
CA PHE A 352 -16.79 8.27 -45.83
C PHE A 352 -17.17 8.05 -47.30
N PRO A 353 -18.47 7.93 -47.63
CA PRO A 353 -18.88 8.12 -49.01
C PRO A 353 -18.59 9.58 -49.39
N LYS A 354 -17.81 9.77 -50.47
CA LYS A 354 -17.64 11.08 -51.10
C LYS A 354 -19.00 11.53 -51.65
N LYS A 355 -19.84 12.18 -50.83
CA LYS A 355 -20.99 12.91 -51.37
C LYS A 355 -20.47 14.18 -52.05
N MET A 356 -20.41 14.16 -53.38
CA MET A 356 -20.27 15.38 -54.18
C MET A 356 -21.48 16.26 -53.92
N VAL A 357 -21.24 17.48 -53.45
CA VAL A 357 -22.28 18.52 -53.37
C VAL A 357 -22.43 19.10 -54.78
N PRO A 358 -23.62 19.13 -55.38
CA PRO A 358 -23.84 19.88 -56.61
C PRO A 358 -23.56 21.36 -56.34
N SER A 359 -22.67 21.96 -57.14
CA SER A 359 -22.42 23.40 -57.11
C SER A 359 -23.70 24.15 -57.44
N TYR A 360 -24.42 24.65 -56.43
CA TYR A 360 -25.46 25.65 -56.64
C TYR A 360 -24.78 26.92 -57.16
N LYS A 361 -24.86 27.17 -58.48
CA LYS A 361 -24.58 28.47 -59.07
C LYS A 361 -25.54 29.47 -58.43
N LYS A 362 -25.04 30.35 -57.57
CA LYS A 362 -25.72 31.61 -57.23
C LYS A 362 -25.92 32.38 -58.54
N LYS A 363 -27.14 32.41 -59.09
CA LYS A 363 -27.54 33.45 -60.04
C LYS A 363 -27.57 34.77 -59.28
N TRP A 364 -26.52 35.57 -59.44
CA TRP A 364 -26.56 36.99 -59.13
C TRP A 364 -27.48 37.66 -60.15
N CYS A 365 -28.64 38.17 -59.72
CA CYS A 365 -29.34 39.19 -60.47
C CYS A 365 -28.64 40.53 -60.18
N HIS A 366 -28.02 41.12 -61.20
CA HIS A 366 -27.67 42.54 -61.20
C HIS A 366 -28.87 43.34 -61.72
N PRO A 367 -29.28 44.44 -61.07
CA PRO A 367 -30.11 45.45 -61.70
C PRO A 367 -29.23 46.34 -62.59
N THR A 368 -29.58 46.41 -63.88
CA THR A 368 -29.00 47.33 -64.85
C THR A 368 -29.48 48.76 -64.58
N TYR A 369 -28.55 49.66 -64.22
CA TYR A 369 -28.70 51.09 -64.44
C TYR A 369 -27.86 51.46 -65.67
N SER A 370 -28.55 51.83 -66.75
CA SER A 370 -27.96 52.44 -67.95
C SER A 370 -28.33 53.92 -67.95
N LEU A 371 -27.32 54.76 -67.70
CA LEU A 371 -27.38 56.20 -67.93
C LEU A 371 -26.78 56.42 -69.33
N PHE A 372 -27.60 56.78 -70.31
CA PHE A 372 -27.13 57.30 -71.60
C PHE A 372 -27.55 58.76 -71.70
N PHE A 373 -26.56 59.65 -71.62
CA PHE A 373 -26.66 61.03 -72.07
C PHE A 373 -25.90 61.13 -73.40
N HIS A 374 -26.59 61.41 -74.50
CA HIS A 374 -25.97 62.14 -75.60
C HIS A 374 -26.92 63.14 -76.24
N ILE A 375 -26.38 64.35 -76.31
CA ILE A 375 -26.89 65.65 -76.76
C ILE A 375 -26.86 65.73 -78.30
N ASN A 376 -27.89 66.31 -78.92
CA ASN A 376 -27.79 67.44 -79.88
C ASN A 376 -29.08 67.66 -80.69
N ARG A 377 -29.83 68.73 -80.37
CA ARG A 377 -30.07 69.96 -81.17
C ARG A 377 -31.34 70.66 -80.69
#